data_AF-A0A2S0WMA0-F1
#
_entry.id   AF-A0A2S0WMA0-F1
#
_cell.length_a   1.000
_cell.length_b   1.000
_cell.length_c   1.000
_cell.angle_alpha   90.00
_cell.angle_beta   90.00
_cell.angle_gamma   90.00
#
_symmetry.space_group_name_H-M   'P 1'
#
loop_
_entity.id
_entity.type
_entity.pdbx_description
1 polymer ?
#
loop_
_entity_poly.entity_id
_entity_poly.type
_entity_poly.pdbx_seq_one_letter_code
_entity_poly.pdbx_strand_id
1 'polypeptide(L)'
;MGSGDLRTSTVDVEDPYGNAAYVVDRDCAQETLEKAATVTVGTPTVAARDGGPVLSLPITLAPTGDVAGVRLTGFASTTLFRQAGPTRLDVRLDPGDPPTTVQMSVVPARCDPHALAEDKVGTLFGVEVSGPGLPENASYFLPLTRAQRAALFGFFRDRCGMT
;
A
#
# COMPACT_ATOMS: atom_id res chain seq x y z
N MET A 1 29.04 -20.35 33.65
CA MET A 1 28.47 -20.18 32.30
C MET A 1 28.43 -21.56 31.66
N GLY A 2 27.24 -22.12 31.43
CA GLY A 2 27.07 -23.53 31.06
C GLY A 2 27.35 -23.80 29.58
N SER A 3 28.19 -24.78 29.31
CA SER A 3 28.53 -25.34 27.99
C SER A 3 27.48 -26.36 27.53
N GLY A 4 26.21 -25.96 27.46
CA GLY A 4 25.14 -26.85 27.02
C GLY A 4 25.15 -27.01 25.49
N ASP A 5 25.14 -28.25 25.01
CA ASP A 5 25.02 -28.54 23.58
C ASP A 5 23.69 -27.99 23.03
N LEU A 6 23.75 -27.35 21.87
CA LEU A 6 22.57 -26.85 21.17
C LEU A 6 21.60 -28.01 20.91
N ARG A 7 20.34 -27.88 21.33
CA ARG A 7 19.27 -28.84 21.04
C ARG A 7 18.21 -28.17 20.20
N THR A 8 17.88 -28.80 19.08
CA THR A 8 16.78 -28.37 18.20
C THR A 8 15.58 -29.28 18.43
N SER A 9 14.39 -28.70 18.51
CA SER A 9 13.11 -29.40 18.54
C SER A 9 12.20 -28.77 17.48
N THR A 10 11.36 -29.59 16.86
CA THR A 10 10.38 -29.19 15.86
C THR A 10 8.99 -29.54 16.38
N VAL A 11 8.04 -28.63 16.21
CA VAL A 11 6.63 -28.82 16.56
C VAL A 11 5.78 -28.19 15.45
N ASP A 12 4.67 -28.86 15.11
CA ASP A 12 3.69 -28.30 14.18
C ASP A 12 2.90 -27.19 14.87
N VAL A 13 2.75 -26.06 14.19
CA VAL A 13 2.00 -24.90 14.68
C VAL A 13 0.75 -24.73 13.83
N GLU A 14 -0.41 -24.71 14.47
CA GLU A 14 -1.66 -24.37 13.81
C GLU A 14 -1.78 -22.84 13.69
N ASP A 15 -2.26 -22.36 12.53
CA ASP A 15 -2.58 -20.95 12.29
C ASP A 15 -4.09 -20.78 12.06
N PRO A 16 -4.91 -20.91 13.12
CA PRO A 16 -6.37 -20.94 12.99
C PRO A 16 -6.97 -19.65 12.43
N TYR A 17 -6.20 -18.55 12.46
CA TYR A 17 -6.62 -17.24 11.97
C TYR A 17 -5.95 -16.86 10.64
N GLY A 18 -5.07 -17.72 10.10
CA GLY A 18 -4.37 -17.46 8.84
C GLY A 18 -3.42 -16.26 8.87
N ASN A 19 -2.90 -15.87 10.04
CA ASN A 19 -2.03 -14.70 10.16
C ASN A 19 -0.67 -14.90 9.48
N ALA A 20 -0.10 -16.10 9.58
CA ALA A 20 1.17 -16.42 8.96
C ALA A 20 1.02 -16.42 7.43
N ALA A 21 -0.04 -17.05 6.92
CA ALA A 21 -0.39 -17.01 5.51
C ALA A 21 -0.59 -15.56 5.04
N TYR A 22 -1.37 -14.75 5.77
CA TYR A 22 -1.61 -13.34 5.43
C TYR A 22 -0.33 -12.51 5.32
N VAL A 23 0.63 -12.71 6.24
CA VAL A 23 1.93 -12.01 6.20
C VAL A 23 2.75 -12.46 4.99
N VAL A 24 2.79 -13.77 4.71
CA VAL A 24 3.49 -14.32 3.53
C VAL A 24 2.85 -13.82 2.24
N ASP A 25 1.53 -13.85 2.13
CA ASP A 25 0.78 -13.38 0.96
C ASP A 25 1.06 -11.91 0.68
N ARG A 26 1.19 -11.08 1.71
CA ARG A 26 1.58 -9.68 1.59
C ARG A 26 2.99 -9.52 1.01
N ASP A 27 3.94 -10.27 1.53
CA ASP A 27 5.34 -10.19 1.08
C ASP A 27 5.47 -10.74 -0.35
N CYS A 28 4.74 -11.81 -0.69
CA CYS A 28 4.62 -12.33 -2.05
C CYS A 28 3.96 -11.32 -2.99
N ALA A 29 2.91 -10.60 -2.57
CA ALA A 29 2.27 -9.58 -3.39
C ALA A 29 3.24 -8.44 -3.74
N GLN A 30 4.05 -8.00 -2.78
CA GLN A 30 5.10 -7.00 -3.02
C GLN A 30 6.13 -7.52 -4.01
N GLU A 31 6.69 -8.71 -3.77
CA GLU A 31 7.71 -9.30 -4.64
C GLU A 31 7.19 -9.53 -6.06
N THR A 32 5.97 -10.02 -6.22
CA THR A 32 5.35 -10.25 -7.54
C THR A 32 5.18 -8.95 -8.31
N LEU A 33 4.72 -7.87 -7.66
CA LEU A 33 4.58 -6.58 -8.33
C LEU A 33 5.95 -5.97 -8.67
N GLU A 34 6.91 -6.01 -7.75
CA GLU A 34 8.25 -5.42 -7.95
C GLU A 34 9.06 -6.18 -9.02
N LYS A 35 8.83 -7.49 -9.19
CA LYS A 35 9.34 -8.24 -10.34
C LYS A 35 8.69 -7.82 -11.65
N ALA A 36 7.41 -7.45 -11.64
CA ALA A 36 6.68 -7.04 -12.85
C ALA A 36 6.99 -5.60 -13.26
N ALA A 37 7.19 -4.71 -12.30
CA ALA A 37 7.42 -3.30 -12.55
C ALA A 37 8.25 -2.63 -11.45
N THR A 38 9.11 -1.70 -11.87
CA THR A 38 9.69 -0.72 -10.95
C THR A 38 8.58 0.24 -10.49
N VAL A 39 8.35 0.32 -9.17
CA VAL A 39 7.35 1.20 -8.56
C VAL A 39 8.01 2.47 -8.05
N THR A 40 7.58 3.63 -8.53
CA THR A 40 8.04 4.93 -8.04
C THR A 40 6.87 5.75 -7.54
N VAL A 41 6.96 6.20 -6.29
CA VAL A 41 5.98 7.13 -5.70
C VAL A 41 6.52 8.54 -5.82
N GLY A 42 5.81 9.41 -6.53
CA GLY A 42 6.21 10.81 -6.70
C GLY A 42 5.79 11.71 -5.54
N THR A 43 5.87 13.02 -5.78
CA THR A 43 5.53 14.04 -4.77
C THR A 43 4.01 14.20 -4.67
N PRO A 44 3.42 14.13 -3.46
CA PRO A 44 2.01 14.39 -3.26
C PRO A 44 1.65 15.83 -3.63
N THR A 45 0.48 16.02 -4.22
CA THR A 45 -0.07 17.33 -4.56
C THR A 45 -1.47 17.47 -3.96
N VAL A 46 -1.87 18.70 -3.62
CA VAL A 46 -3.21 18.98 -3.12
C VAL A 46 -3.91 19.88 -4.13
N ALA A 47 -5.09 19.48 -4.56
CA ALA A 47 -5.92 20.25 -5.49
C ALA A 47 -7.32 20.43 -4.94
N ALA A 48 -7.91 21.60 -5.17
CA ALA A 48 -9.32 21.84 -4.89
C ALA A 48 -10.19 21.01 -5.86
N ARG A 49 -11.19 20.33 -5.31
CA ARG A 49 -12.20 19.56 -6.06
C ARG A 49 -13.58 19.85 -5.46
N ASP A 50 -14.62 19.42 -6.15
CA ASP A 50 -15.98 19.45 -5.61
C ASP A 50 -16.04 18.60 -4.33
N GLY A 51 -16.38 19.22 -3.20
CA GLY A 51 -16.33 18.59 -1.86
C GLY A 51 -15.08 18.88 -1.03
N GLY A 52 -14.14 19.68 -1.56
CA GLY A 52 -12.98 20.20 -0.85
C GLY A 52 -11.64 19.72 -1.42
N PRO A 53 -10.53 20.07 -0.75
CA PRO A 53 -9.21 19.69 -1.24
C PRO A 53 -8.98 18.19 -1.12
N VAL A 54 -8.37 17.63 -2.16
CA VAL A 54 -7.99 16.21 -2.29
C VAL A 54 -6.49 16.13 -2.44
N LEU A 55 -5.84 15.23 -1.70
CA LEU A 55 -4.42 14.92 -1.89
C LEU A 55 -4.29 13.79 -2.90
N SER A 56 -3.48 14.00 -3.93
CA SER A 56 -3.16 13.01 -4.95
C SER A 56 -1.68 12.64 -4.89
N LEU A 57 -1.41 11.34 -4.91
CA LEU A 57 -0.09 10.75 -4.91
C LEU A 57 0.14 10.03 -6.26
N PRO A 58 1.04 10.54 -7.11
CA PRO A 58 1.37 9.88 -8.38
C PRO A 58 2.20 8.63 -8.12
N ILE A 59 1.78 7.50 -8.70
CA ILE A 59 2.47 6.21 -8.60
C ILE A 59 2.77 5.75 -10.03
N THR A 60 4.04 5.74 -10.38
CA THR A 60 4.52 5.30 -11.68
C THR A 60 4.95 3.84 -11.60
N LEU A 61 4.42 3.04 -12.51
CA LEU A 61 4.72 1.64 -12.72
C LEU A 61 5.46 1.53 -14.05
N ALA A 62 6.73 1.14 -14.03
CA ALA A 62 7.51 0.90 -15.22
C ALA A 62 7.76 -0.62 -15.36
N PRO A 63 7.08 -1.31 -16.30
CA PRO A 63 7.25 -2.74 -16.50
C PRO A 63 8.72 -3.12 -16.71
N THR A 64 9.19 -4.16 -16.03
CA THR A 64 10.58 -4.66 -16.12
C THR A 64 10.80 -5.52 -17.36
N GLY A 65 9.74 -6.23 -17.78
CA GLY A 65 9.80 -7.26 -18.82
C GLY A 65 10.03 -8.69 -18.31
N ASP A 66 10.20 -8.88 -16.99
CA ASP A 66 10.61 -10.18 -16.42
C ASP A 66 9.45 -11.17 -16.23
N VAL A 67 8.24 -10.65 -15.95
CA VAL A 67 7.04 -11.45 -15.69
C VAL A 67 5.82 -10.86 -16.40
N ALA A 68 4.86 -11.72 -16.73
CA ALA A 68 3.61 -11.34 -17.38
C ALA A 68 2.40 -11.74 -16.53
N GLY A 69 1.23 -11.18 -16.85
CA GLY A 69 -0.03 -11.52 -16.17
C GLY A 69 -0.19 -10.91 -14.77
N VAL A 70 0.67 -9.97 -14.39
CA VAL A 70 0.56 -9.20 -13.14
C VAL A 70 -0.22 -7.91 -13.40
N ARG A 71 -1.07 -7.53 -12.45
CA ARG A 71 -1.87 -6.30 -12.52
C ARG A 71 -1.89 -5.59 -11.19
N LEU A 72 -1.87 -4.27 -11.25
CA LEU A 72 -2.35 -3.42 -10.15
C LEU A 72 -3.88 -3.33 -10.28
N THR A 73 -4.59 -3.77 -9.24
CA THR A 73 -6.06 -3.83 -9.24
C THR A 73 -6.73 -2.75 -8.40
N GLY A 74 -5.98 -2.01 -7.59
CA GLY A 74 -6.58 -0.99 -6.74
C GLY A 74 -5.71 -0.47 -5.61
N PHE A 75 -6.30 0.42 -4.84
CA PHE A 75 -5.73 0.93 -3.59
C PHE A 75 -6.76 0.84 -2.47
N ALA A 76 -6.36 0.29 -1.34
CA ALA A 76 -7.19 0.22 -0.15
C ALA A 76 -7.28 1.59 0.55
N SER A 77 -8.40 1.84 1.22
CA SER A 77 -8.48 2.92 2.21
C SER A 77 -7.75 2.53 3.49
N THR A 78 -7.41 3.51 4.33
CA THR A 78 -6.89 3.30 5.68
C THR A 78 -7.86 3.81 6.72
N THR A 79 -7.53 3.63 7.99
CA THR A 79 -8.25 4.23 9.14
C THR A 79 -8.29 5.77 9.06
N LEU A 80 -7.22 6.38 8.56
CA LEU A 80 -7.06 7.84 8.52
C LEU A 80 -7.55 8.46 7.21
N PHE A 81 -7.45 7.72 6.10
CA PHE A 81 -7.74 8.21 4.76
C PHE A 81 -8.67 7.29 3.99
N ARG A 82 -9.72 7.86 3.38
CA ARG A 82 -10.53 7.16 2.39
C ARG A 82 -10.11 7.54 0.98
N GLN A 83 -10.22 6.60 0.04
CA GLN A 83 -10.01 6.88 -1.38
C GLN A 83 -11.05 7.91 -1.87
N ALA A 84 -10.58 8.88 -2.64
CA ALA A 84 -11.36 9.91 -3.31
C ALA A 84 -11.34 9.76 -4.85
N GLY A 85 -10.52 8.83 -5.35
CA GLY A 85 -10.50 8.40 -6.75
C GLY A 85 -11.07 6.99 -6.93
N PRO A 86 -10.91 6.38 -8.11
CA PRO A 86 -11.26 4.98 -8.33
C PRO A 86 -10.55 4.07 -7.35
N THR A 87 -11.31 3.20 -6.66
CA THR A 87 -10.75 2.18 -5.76
C THR A 87 -10.29 0.94 -6.52
N ARG A 88 -10.89 0.67 -7.69
CA ARG A 88 -10.53 -0.42 -8.59
C ARG A 88 -9.85 0.12 -9.84
N LEU A 89 -8.79 -0.55 -10.24
CA LEU A 89 -7.96 -0.28 -11.41
C LEU A 89 -7.81 -1.58 -12.22
N ASP A 90 -7.39 -1.46 -13.47
CA ASP A 90 -6.98 -2.60 -14.32
C ASP A 90 -5.71 -2.22 -15.08
N VAL A 91 -4.59 -2.06 -14.36
CA VAL A 91 -3.31 -1.73 -14.98
C VAL A 91 -2.53 -3.02 -15.21
N ARG A 92 -2.41 -3.41 -16.49
CA ARG A 92 -1.54 -4.50 -16.94
C ARG A 92 -0.07 -4.07 -16.84
N LEU A 93 0.77 -5.02 -16.43
CA LEU A 93 2.22 -4.86 -16.34
C LEU A 93 2.90 -5.93 -17.19
N ASP A 94 2.45 -6.07 -18.45
CA ASP A 94 2.97 -7.10 -19.33
C ASP A 94 4.31 -6.65 -19.95
N PRO A 95 5.19 -7.60 -20.33
CA PRO A 95 6.46 -7.26 -20.95
C PRO A 95 6.30 -6.41 -22.23
N GLY A 96 7.01 -5.30 -22.29
CA GLY A 96 6.96 -4.34 -23.40
C GLY A 96 5.91 -3.24 -23.27
N ASP A 97 5.05 -3.29 -22.25
CA ASP A 97 4.13 -2.18 -21.95
C ASP A 97 4.91 -0.91 -21.54
N PRO A 98 4.43 0.29 -21.94
CA PRO A 98 5.07 1.54 -21.54
C PRO A 98 4.84 1.84 -20.05
N PRO A 99 5.71 2.64 -19.41
CA PRO A 99 5.47 3.12 -18.06
C PRO A 99 4.12 3.83 -17.94
N THR A 100 3.36 3.48 -16.91
CA THR A 100 2.03 4.02 -16.64
C THR A 100 2.03 4.69 -15.28
N THR A 101 1.42 5.88 -15.19
CA THR A 101 1.26 6.58 -13.91
C THR A 101 -0.21 6.63 -13.52
N VAL A 102 -0.52 6.12 -12.33
CA VAL A 102 -1.83 6.21 -11.71
C VAL A 102 -1.82 7.22 -10.57
N GLN A 103 -2.99 7.76 -10.23
CA GLN A 103 -3.14 8.74 -9.14
C GLN A 103 -3.91 8.11 -7.99
N MET A 104 -3.24 7.82 -6.88
CA MET A 104 -3.94 7.49 -5.63
C MET A 104 -4.41 8.79 -4.99
N SER A 105 -5.72 9.00 -4.95
CA SER A 105 -6.32 10.24 -4.42
C SER A 105 -7.06 9.96 -3.13
N VAL A 106 -6.82 10.76 -2.10
CA VAL A 106 -7.33 10.51 -0.75
C VAL A 106 -7.87 11.77 -0.08
N VAL A 107 -8.80 11.57 0.85
CA VAL A 107 -9.32 12.56 1.78
C VAL A 107 -9.37 11.98 3.19
N PRO A 108 -9.32 12.80 4.26
CA PRO A 108 -9.51 12.31 5.62
C PRO A 108 -10.79 11.50 5.76
N ALA A 109 -10.71 10.29 6.31
CA ALA A 109 -11.87 9.44 6.55
C ALA A 109 -12.83 10.08 7.56
N ARG A 110 -12.28 10.71 8.60
CA ARG A 110 -12.96 11.49 9.64
C ARG A 110 -12.01 12.56 10.20
N CYS A 111 -12.57 13.65 10.74
CA CYS A 111 -11.82 14.74 11.34
C CYS A 111 -12.05 14.79 12.85
N ASP A 112 -11.50 13.82 13.58
CA ASP A 112 -11.49 13.82 15.04
C ASP A 112 -10.05 13.68 15.58
N PRO A 113 -9.71 14.31 16.71
CA PRO A 113 -8.33 14.32 17.22
C PRO A 113 -7.80 12.93 17.61
N HIS A 114 -8.68 12.01 18.01
CA HIS A 114 -8.29 10.66 18.40
C HIS A 114 -7.79 9.87 17.20
N ALA A 115 -8.40 10.09 16.03
CA ALA A 115 -7.95 9.48 14.77
C ALA A 115 -6.50 9.79 14.42
N LEU A 116 -5.95 10.93 14.84
CA LEU A 116 -4.54 11.25 14.61
C LEU A 116 -3.64 10.80 15.77
N ALA A 117 -4.10 10.95 17.01
CA ALA A 117 -3.29 10.68 18.21
C ALA A 117 -2.97 9.20 18.41
N GLU A 118 -3.85 8.29 17.97
CA GLU A 118 -3.68 6.84 18.14
C GLU A 118 -3.22 6.12 16.87
N ASP A 119 -3.10 6.85 15.76
CA ASP A 119 -2.81 6.26 14.47
C ASP A 119 -1.35 5.84 14.34
N LYS A 120 -1.14 4.53 14.20
CA LYS A 120 0.17 3.93 13.93
C LYS A 120 0.34 3.49 12.48
N VAL A 121 -0.76 3.39 11.74
CA VAL A 121 -0.82 2.68 10.44
C VAL A 121 -1.62 3.44 9.38
N GLY A 122 -2.09 4.65 9.63
CA GLY A 122 -3.02 5.36 8.76
C GLY A 122 -2.43 5.83 7.44
N THR A 123 -1.11 5.75 7.26
CA THR A 123 -0.44 5.95 5.96
C THR A 123 0.00 4.64 5.30
N LEU A 124 -0.34 3.48 5.86
CA LEU A 124 -0.05 2.16 5.27
C LEU A 124 -1.16 1.80 4.28
N PHE A 125 -1.14 2.44 3.11
CA PHE A 125 -2.09 2.16 2.03
C PHE A 125 -1.80 0.78 1.43
N GLY A 126 -2.82 -0.07 1.36
CA GLY A 126 -2.73 -1.32 0.63
C GLY A 126 -2.73 -1.08 -0.88
N VAL A 127 -1.76 -1.66 -1.57
CA VAL A 127 -1.69 -1.78 -3.03
C VAL A 127 -2.24 -3.15 -3.38
N GLU A 128 -3.37 -3.20 -4.07
CA GLU A 128 -4.02 -4.46 -4.44
C GLU A 128 -3.43 -5.00 -5.74
N VAL A 129 -3.04 -6.26 -5.73
CA VAL A 129 -2.30 -6.91 -6.82
C VAL A 129 -3.00 -8.21 -7.19
N SER A 130 -3.09 -8.49 -8.49
CA SER A 130 -3.43 -9.82 -8.99
C SER A 130 -2.30 -10.35 -9.84
N GLY A 131 -2.02 -11.65 -9.75
CA GLY A 131 -0.98 -12.28 -10.57
C GLY A 131 -0.92 -13.78 -10.33
N PRO A 132 -0.14 -14.51 -11.14
CA PRO A 132 0.02 -15.95 -10.96
C PRO A 132 0.53 -16.29 -9.56
N GLY A 133 -0.16 -17.21 -8.87
CA GLY A 133 0.24 -17.69 -7.55
C GLY A 133 -0.13 -16.78 -6.37
N LEU A 134 -0.77 -15.64 -6.60
CA LEU A 134 -1.30 -14.79 -5.53
C LEU A 134 -2.73 -15.18 -5.16
N PRO A 135 -3.13 -15.09 -3.87
CA PRO A 135 -4.53 -15.26 -3.47
C PRO A 135 -5.40 -14.09 -3.97
N GLU A 136 -6.72 -14.28 -3.88
CA GLU A 136 -7.66 -13.18 -4.13
C GLU A 136 -7.44 -12.03 -3.14
N ASN A 137 -7.45 -10.79 -3.65
CA ASN A 137 -7.23 -9.57 -2.87
C ASN A 137 -5.84 -9.48 -2.21
N ALA A 138 -4.84 -10.16 -2.76
CA ALA A 138 -3.45 -10.00 -2.34
C ALA A 138 -3.06 -8.51 -2.37
N SER A 139 -2.47 -8.04 -1.29
CA SER A 139 -2.08 -6.64 -1.18
C SER A 139 -0.85 -6.46 -0.30
N TYR A 140 -0.11 -5.39 -0.54
CA TYR A 140 1.04 -4.99 0.27
C TYR A 140 1.01 -3.50 0.58
N PHE A 141 1.79 -3.05 1.57
CA PHE A 141 1.80 -1.64 1.92
C PHE A 141 2.68 -0.83 0.96
N LEU A 142 2.10 0.22 0.38
CA LEU A 142 2.82 1.14 -0.50
C LEU A 142 4.02 1.75 0.25
N PRO A 143 5.26 1.58 -0.24
CA PRO A 143 6.44 2.11 0.44
C PRO A 143 6.49 3.63 0.28
N LEU A 144 6.07 4.34 1.33
CA LEU A 144 6.17 5.79 1.39
C LEU A 144 7.48 6.23 2.05
N THR A 145 8.03 7.34 1.56
CA THR A 145 9.11 8.05 2.24
C THR A 145 8.59 8.81 3.46
N ARG A 146 9.50 9.25 4.34
CA ARG A 146 9.16 10.13 5.46
C ARG A 146 8.51 11.44 4.98
N ALA A 147 9.00 12.01 3.87
CA ALA A 147 8.47 13.25 3.30
C ALA A 147 7.02 13.07 2.80
N GLN A 148 6.74 11.98 2.09
CA GLN A 148 5.38 11.64 1.64
C GLN A 148 4.42 11.43 2.82
N ARG A 149 4.83 10.70 3.85
CA ARG A 149 4.03 10.55 5.09
C ARG A 149 3.79 11.88 5.78
N ALA A 150 4.81 12.73 5.90
CA ALA A 150 4.67 14.05 6.50
C ALA A 150 3.69 14.94 5.74
N ALA A 151 3.69 14.88 4.40
CA ALA A 151 2.74 15.60 3.56
C ALA A 151 1.29 15.10 3.74
N LEU A 152 1.08 13.79 3.85
CA LEU A 152 -0.23 13.22 4.18
C LEU A 152 -0.75 13.73 5.53
N PHE A 153 0.08 13.67 6.58
CA PHE A 153 -0.31 14.19 7.89
C PHE A 153 -0.50 15.71 7.91
N GLY A 154 0.29 16.46 7.13
CA GLY A 154 0.09 17.90 6.93
C GLY A 154 -1.27 18.19 6.31
N PHE A 155 -1.59 17.52 5.21
CA PHE A 155 -2.90 17.62 4.56
C PHE A 155 -4.05 17.25 5.50
N PHE A 156 -3.91 16.19 6.31
CA PHE A 156 -4.93 15.83 7.30
C PHE A 156 -5.17 16.97 8.31
N ARG A 157 -4.10 17.51 8.90
CA ARG A 157 -4.17 18.63 9.84
C ARG A 157 -4.83 19.86 9.24
N ASP A 158 -4.40 20.25 8.04
CA ASP A 158 -4.94 21.41 7.33
C ASP A 158 -6.43 21.23 7.02
N ARG A 159 -6.81 20.04 6.51
CA ARG A 159 -8.19 19.73 6.11
C ARG A 159 -9.15 19.64 7.29
N CYS A 160 -8.64 19.22 8.46
CA CYS A 160 -9.41 19.01 9.67
C CYS A 160 -9.28 20.17 10.69
N GLY A 161 -8.55 21.24 10.36
CA GLY A 161 -8.40 22.41 11.23
C GLY A 161 -7.62 22.14 12.51
N MET A 162 -6.67 21.22 12.48
CA MET A 162 -5.86 20.83 13.63
C MET A 162 -4.46 21.44 13.47
N THR A 163 -4.25 22.63 14.03
CA THR A 163 -2.94 23.32 14.04
C THR A 163 -2.09 22.90 15.23
#